data_AF-A0A3D5NQ41-F1
#
_entry.id   AF-A0A3D5NQ41-F1
#
_cell.length_a   1.000
_cell.length_b   1.000
_cell.length_c   1.000
_cell.angle_alpha   90.00
_cell.angle_beta   90.00
_cell.angle_gamma   90.00
#
_symmetry.space_group_name_H-M   'P 1'
#
loop_
_entity.id
_entity.type
_entity.pdbx_description
1 polymer ?
#
loop_
_entity_poly.entity_id
_entity_poly.type
_entity_poly.pdbx_seq_one_letter_code
_entity_poly.pdbx_strand_id
1 'polypeptide(L)' 'ILLATSPKSNSVITAVDAAMHTIDSTSVLELPAHLRDGHYEGAKSLGRMQKYVYPHGYKNNYVR' A
#
# COMPACT_ATOMS: atom_id res chain seq x y z
N ILE A 1 -0.02 27.74 -22.33
CA ILE A 1 1.42 27.51 -22.60
C ILE A 1 2.08 26.63 -21.52
N LEU A 2 1.73 26.77 -20.23
CA LEU A 2 2.29 25.96 -19.13
C LEU A 2 2.31 24.45 -19.42
N LEU A 3 1.14 23.80 -19.57
CA LEU A 3 1.08 22.35 -19.79
C LEU A 3 1.82 21.89 -21.07
N ALA A 4 1.75 22.68 -22.14
CA ALA A 4 2.42 22.35 -23.40
C ALA A 4 3.96 22.31 -23.25
N THR A 5 4.53 23.17 -22.40
CA THR A 5 5.98 23.33 -22.22
C THR A 5 6.54 22.63 -20.98
N SER A 6 5.70 22.21 -20.04
CA SER A 6 6.14 21.43 -18.87
C SER A 6 6.73 20.07 -19.26
N PRO A 7 7.66 19.51 -18.45
CA PRO A 7 8.06 18.12 -18.55
C PRO A 7 6.85 17.19 -18.55
N LYS A 8 6.83 16.21 -19.45
CA LYS A 8 5.75 15.22 -19.54
C LYS A 8 6.19 13.94 -18.86
N SER A 9 5.30 13.36 -18.07
CA SER A 9 5.46 12.01 -17.56
C SER A 9 4.10 11.32 -17.55
N ASN A 10 4.04 10.12 -18.10
CA ASN A 10 2.91 9.22 -17.98
C ASN A 10 3.13 8.15 -16.88
N SER A 11 4.22 8.23 -16.10
CA SER A 11 4.61 7.17 -15.16
C SER A 11 3.52 6.84 -14.13
N VAL A 12 2.83 7.86 -13.62
CA VAL A 12 1.75 7.69 -12.63
C VAL A 12 0.55 7.01 -13.27
N ILE A 13 0.10 7.48 -14.44
CA ILE A 13 -1.09 6.90 -15.09
C ILE A 13 -0.84 5.43 -15.47
N THR A 14 0.34 5.12 -16.01
CA THR A 14 0.70 3.73 -16.35
C THR A 14 0.80 2.82 -15.13
N ALA A 15 1.29 3.34 -13.99
CA ALA A 15 1.39 2.56 -12.75
C ALA A 15 0.01 2.27 -12.15
N VAL A 16 -0.90 3.25 -12.19
CA VAL A 16 -2.29 3.09 -11.74
C VAL A 16 -3.01 2.08 -12.63
N ASP A 17 -2.92 2.21 -13.95
CA ASP A 17 -3.56 1.28 -14.89
C ASP A 17 -3.08 -0.16 -14.68
N ALA A 18 -1.78 -0.36 -14.45
CA ALA A 18 -1.22 -1.68 -14.13
C ALA A 18 -1.73 -2.25 -12.81
N ALA A 19 -1.86 -1.41 -11.77
CA ALA A 19 -2.41 -1.84 -10.48
C ALA A 19 -3.90 -2.22 -10.60
N MET A 20 -4.69 -1.46 -11.35
CA MET A 20 -6.10 -1.76 -11.62
C MET A 20 -6.26 -3.06 -12.41
N HIS A 21 -5.48 -3.23 -13.48
CA HIS A 21 -5.49 -4.48 -14.25
C HIS A 21 -5.13 -5.69 -13.38
N THR A 22 -4.20 -5.53 -12.44
CA THR A 22 -3.83 -6.61 -11.51
C THR A 22 -5.02 -7.01 -10.63
N ILE A 23 -5.81 -6.04 -10.14
CA ILE A 23 -7.03 -6.30 -9.36
C ILE A 23 -8.06 -7.05 -10.20
N ASP A 24 -8.25 -6.67 -11.47
CA ASP A 24 -9.25 -7.29 -12.35
C ASP A 24 -8.87 -8.72 -12.79
N SER A 25 -7.57 -9.00 -12.92
CA SER A 25 -7.06 -10.27 -13.45
C SER A 25 -6.63 -11.28 -12.38
N THR A 26 -6.49 -10.85 -11.12
CA THR A 26 -6.04 -11.71 -10.02
C THR A 26 -7.19 -12.00 -9.05
N SER A 27 -7.22 -13.21 -8.48
CA SER A 27 -8.16 -13.56 -7.42
C SER A 27 -7.81 -12.89 -6.09
N VAL A 28 -8.70 -13.03 -5.09
CA VAL A 28 -8.59 -12.39 -3.77
C VAL A 28 -7.20 -12.58 -3.16
N LEU A 29 -6.48 -11.46 -2.97
CA LEU A 29 -5.21 -11.42 -2.26
C LEU A 29 -5.47 -11.29 -0.76
N GLU A 30 -4.87 -12.16 0.04
CA GLU A 30 -4.92 -12.05 1.49
C GLU A 30 -4.02 -10.90 1.99
N LEU A 31 -4.58 -10.00 2.80
CA LEU A 31 -3.79 -8.93 3.42
C LEU A 31 -2.84 -9.52 4.47
N PRO A 32 -1.55 -9.13 4.53
CA PRO A 32 -0.65 -9.57 5.60
C PRO A 32 -1.18 -9.20 6.98
N ALA A 33 -1.04 -10.11 7.96
CA ALA A 33 -1.59 -9.92 9.30
C ALA A 33 -1.10 -8.65 10.02
N HIS A 34 0.16 -8.26 9.79
CA HIS A 34 0.76 -7.05 10.35
C HIS A 34 0.25 -5.74 9.71
N LEU A 35 -0.43 -5.81 8.57
CA LEU A 35 -1.07 -4.66 7.91
C LEU A 35 -2.59 -4.64 8.13
N ARG A 36 -3.17 -5.73 8.65
CA ARG A 36 -4.59 -5.79 9.01
C ARG A 36 -4.85 -4.95 10.27
N ASP A 37 -6.03 -4.33 10.31
CA ASP A 37 -6.49 -3.59 11.48
C ASP A 37 -6.58 -4.47 12.74
N GLY A 38 -6.16 -3.89 13.86
CA GLY A 38 -6.07 -4.53 15.18
C GLY A 38 -7.05 -3.98 16.22
N HIS A 39 -7.80 -2.92 15.90
CA HIS A 39 -8.54 -2.14 16.90
C HIS A 39 -9.93 -2.69 17.24
N TYR A 40 -10.33 -3.80 16.63
CA TYR A 40 -11.65 -4.39 16.83
C TYR A 40 -11.59 -5.68 17.68
N GLU A 41 -12.70 -6.02 18.31
CA GLU A 41 -12.78 -7.19 19.19
C GLU A 41 -12.46 -8.49 18.44
N GLY A 42 -11.56 -9.32 19.00
CA GLY A 42 -11.09 -10.55 18.36
C GLY A 42 -9.95 -10.36 17.34
N ALA A 43 -9.49 -9.14 17.04
CA ALA A 43 -8.32 -8.96 16.18
C ALA A 43 -7.06 -9.65 16.73
N LYS A 44 -6.89 -9.64 18.06
CA LYS A 44 -5.77 -10.30 18.75
C LYS A 44 -5.82 -11.83 18.62
N SER A 45 -7.00 -12.45 18.72
CA SER A 45 -7.14 -13.90 18.54
C SER A 45 -6.96 -14.32 17.08
N LEU A 46 -7.29 -13.43 16.15
CA LEU A 46 -7.05 -13.59 14.71
C LEU A 46 -5.62 -13.22 14.27
N GLY A 47 -4.73 -12.87 15.22
CA GLY A 47 -3.33 -12.55 14.93
C GLY A 47 -3.12 -11.26 14.13
N ARG A 48 -4.08 -10.34 14.09
CA ARG A 48 -4.02 -9.09 13.30
C ARG A 48 -3.29 -7.97 14.04
N MET A 49 -2.71 -7.06 13.27
CA MET A 49 -1.87 -5.94 13.73
C MET A 49 -0.66 -6.38 14.59
N GLN A 50 -0.31 -7.66 14.52
CA GLN A 50 0.85 -8.19 15.22
C GLN A 50 2.10 -7.88 14.43
N LYS A 51 3.13 -7.38 15.11
CA LYS A 51 4.43 -7.05 14.52
C LYS A 51 4.38 -5.97 13.43
N TYR A 52 3.35 -5.12 13.43
CA TYR A 52 3.38 -3.90 12.62
C TYR A 52 4.57 -3.05 13.04
N VAL A 53 5.40 -2.66 12.07
CA VAL A 53 6.55 -1.82 12.33
C VAL A 53 6.22 -0.39 11.97
N TYR A 54 6.16 0.48 12.96
CA TYR A 54 5.82 1.89 12.78
C TYR A 54 6.98 2.65 12.14
N PRO A 55 6.89 3.10 10.87
CA PRO A 55 8.05 3.62 10.13
C PRO A 55 8.68 4.85 10.79
N HIS A 56 7.88 5.72 11.40
CA HIS A 56 8.38 6.93 12.08
C HIS A 56 9.24 6.65 13.32
N GLY A 57 9.28 5.40 13.80
CA GLY A 57 10.21 4.96 14.83
C GLY A 57 11.62 4.65 14.32
N TYR A 58 11.85 4.67 13.01
CA TYR A 58 13.09 4.24 12.37
C TYR A 58 13.84 5.41 11.73
N LYS A 59 15.14 5.23 11.52
CA LYS A 59 15.98 6.20 10.81
C LYS A 59 15.34 6.52 9.45
N ASN A 60 15.24 7.81 9.13
CA ASN A 60 14.61 8.32 7.91
C ASN A 60 13.11 8.00 7.74
N ASN A 61 12.42 7.62 8.82
CA ASN A 61 11.01 7.21 8.80
C ASN A 61 10.74 6.00 7.89
N TYR A 62 11.73 5.11 7.72
CA TYR A 62 11.65 4.00 6.77
C TYR A 62 11.99 2.68 7.45
N VAL A 63 11.17 1.67 7.15
CA VAL A 63 11.38 0.27 7.52
C VAL A 63 11.18 -0.59 6.27
N ARG A 64 11.99 -1.65 6.15
CA ARG A 64 11.96 -2.62 5.04
C ARG A 64 11.10 -3.83 5.38
#